data_AF-A0ABD5BNF1-F1
#
_entry.id   AF-A0ABD5BNF1-F1
#
_cell.length_a   1.000
_cell.length_b   1.000
_cell.length_c   1.000
_cell.angle_alpha   90.00
_cell.angle_beta   90.00
_cell.angle_gamma   90.00
#
_symmetry.space_group_name_H-M   'P 1'
#
loop_
_entity.id
_entity.type
_entity.pdbx_description
1 polymer ?
#
loop_
_entity_poly.entity_id
_entity_poly.type
_entity_poly.pdbx_seq_one_letter_code
_entity_poly.pdbx_strand_id
1 'polypeptide(L)'
;SGGFDNTEGSVQSLQGAQLAANWLGNAKGVLQSAHDLALRIKQDIDNRNGKVSAQGQLAVTGTKDGEHAGGINNAGGQWLAGEGLTIAARALDNAQGGLLYSQKQQRLALSDALNNRDGKVQSGEALQLDAQTLNNAGGTIDGQQ
;
A
#
# COMPACT_ATOMS: atom_id res chain seq x y z
N SER A 1 -1.98 20.62 -5.62
CA SER A 1 -1.36 20.09 -4.38
C SER A 1 0.10 19.79 -4.64
N GLY A 2 0.97 19.98 -3.65
CA GLY A 2 2.36 19.55 -3.70
C GLY A 2 2.52 18.06 -3.41
N GLY A 3 3.76 17.59 -3.31
CA GLY A 3 4.06 16.29 -2.73
C GLY A 3 4.06 16.31 -1.22
N PHE A 4 4.13 15.12 -0.62
CA PHE A 4 4.31 14.94 0.82
C PHE A 4 5.54 14.07 1.07
N ASP A 5 6.52 14.61 1.78
CA ASP A 5 7.74 13.89 2.13
C ASP A 5 7.78 13.56 3.63
N ASN A 6 7.86 12.27 3.92
CA ASN A 6 8.06 11.67 5.23
C ASN A 6 9.22 10.66 5.18
N THR A 7 10.17 10.84 4.26
CA THR A 7 11.38 10.03 4.17
C THR A 7 12.18 10.13 5.47
N GLU A 8 12.51 8.98 6.07
CA GLU A 8 13.16 8.88 7.40
C GLU A 8 12.39 9.59 8.53
N GLY A 9 11.15 10.04 8.26
CA GLY A 9 10.28 10.75 9.18
C GLY A 9 9.28 9.83 9.89
N SER A 10 8.48 10.42 10.78
CA SER A 10 7.39 9.74 11.47
C SER A 10 6.18 10.65 11.57
N VAL A 11 5.04 10.19 11.03
CA VAL A 11 3.73 10.83 11.12
C VAL A 11 2.75 9.84 11.73
N GLN A 12 2.05 10.26 12.79
CA GLN A 12 1.13 9.43 13.55
C GLN A 12 -0.17 10.18 13.81
N SER A 13 -1.30 9.56 13.50
CA SER A 13 -2.64 10.05 13.83
C SER A 13 -3.30 9.16 14.88
N LEU A 14 -3.92 9.77 15.88
CA LEU A 14 -4.74 9.07 16.89
C LEU A 14 -6.19 8.86 16.43
N GLN A 15 -6.59 9.51 15.35
CA GLN A 15 -7.93 9.44 14.74
C GLN A 15 -7.82 8.98 13.28
N GLY A 16 -8.96 8.82 12.61
CA GLY A 16 -8.97 8.60 11.16
C GLY A 16 -8.22 9.72 10.43
N ALA A 17 -7.42 9.37 9.43
CA ALA A 17 -6.58 10.31 8.70
C ALA A 17 -6.77 10.19 7.20
N GLN A 18 -6.70 11.33 6.51
CA GLN A 18 -6.63 11.40 5.06
C GLN A 18 -5.44 12.25 4.64
N LEU A 19 -4.62 11.72 3.73
CA LEU A 19 -3.55 12.46 3.06
C LEU A 19 -3.87 12.55 1.56
N ALA A 20 -3.94 13.78 1.04
CA ALA A 20 -4.05 14.02 -0.40
C ALA A 20 -2.80 14.77 -0.91
N ALA A 21 -2.08 14.17 -1.86
CA ALA A 21 -0.84 14.73 -2.39
C ALA A 21 -0.62 14.31 -3.85
N ASN A 22 0.27 15.02 -4.56
CA ASN A 22 0.66 14.59 -5.90
C ASN A 22 1.51 13.32 -5.85
N TRP A 23 2.46 13.24 -4.93
CA TRP A 23 3.30 12.08 -4.67
C TRP A 23 3.51 11.94 -3.15
N LEU A 24 3.89 10.74 -2.71
CA LEU A 24 4.20 10.44 -1.32
C LEU A 24 5.59 9.79 -1.21
N GLY A 25 6.49 10.44 -0.47
CA GLY A 25 7.75 9.86 -0.02
C GLY A 25 7.60 9.37 1.41
N ASN A 26 7.82 8.09 1.65
CA ASN A 26 7.81 7.45 2.96
C ASN A 26 8.97 6.44 3.08
N ALA A 27 10.02 6.58 2.28
CA ALA A 27 11.16 5.67 2.30
C ALA A 27 11.85 5.73 3.66
N LYS A 28 12.05 4.57 4.31
CA LYS A 28 12.49 4.45 5.71
C LYS A 28 11.66 5.25 6.74
N GLY A 29 10.53 5.80 6.33
CA GLY A 29 9.64 6.58 7.16
C GLY A 29 8.55 5.72 7.80
N VAL A 30 7.79 6.34 8.70
CA VAL A 30 6.61 5.74 9.32
C VAL A 30 5.41 6.66 9.12
N LEU A 31 4.36 6.14 8.49
CA LEU A 31 3.05 6.78 8.41
C LEU A 31 2.02 5.86 9.08
N GLN A 32 1.41 6.31 10.16
CA GLN A 32 0.53 5.49 10.97
C GLN A 32 -0.77 6.20 11.34
N SER A 33 -1.89 5.47 11.26
CA SER A 33 -3.17 5.85 11.84
C SER A 33 -3.61 4.84 12.90
N ALA A 34 -4.13 5.32 14.03
CA ALA A 34 -4.78 4.50 15.05
C ALA A 34 -6.22 4.10 14.68
N HIS A 35 -6.74 4.61 13.56
CA HIS A 35 -8.02 4.22 12.96
C HIS A 35 -7.79 4.02 11.45
N ASP A 36 -8.75 4.40 10.61
CA ASP A 36 -8.63 4.34 9.15
C ASP A 36 -7.57 5.33 8.63
N LEU A 37 -6.94 4.96 7.50
CA LEU A 37 -6.03 5.81 6.75
C LEU A 37 -6.39 5.77 5.27
N ALA A 38 -6.73 6.94 4.72
CA ALA A 38 -6.97 7.13 3.30
C ALA A 38 -5.83 7.93 2.65
N LEU A 39 -5.17 7.34 1.66
CA LEU A 39 -4.13 7.98 0.85
C LEU A 39 -4.69 8.25 -0.55
N ARG A 40 -4.85 9.54 -0.90
CA ARG A 40 -5.31 10.01 -2.20
C ARG A 40 -4.14 10.60 -2.97
N ILE A 41 -3.41 9.75 -3.70
CA ILE A 41 -2.14 10.10 -4.33
C ILE A 41 -2.27 10.06 -5.84
N LYS A 42 -1.91 11.16 -6.52
CA LYS A 42 -2.07 11.27 -7.98
C LYS A 42 -1.03 10.46 -8.75
N GLN A 43 0.21 10.50 -8.30
CA GLN A 43 1.39 9.93 -8.94
C GLN A 43 1.96 8.84 -8.02
N ASP A 44 3.28 8.80 -7.86
CA ASP A 44 3.96 7.67 -7.26
C ASP A 44 4.04 7.76 -5.73
N ILE A 45 4.16 6.57 -5.12
CA ILE A 45 4.40 6.38 -3.69
C ILE A 45 5.70 5.61 -3.52
N ASP A 46 6.67 6.17 -2.81
CA ASP A 46 7.89 5.48 -2.40
C ASP A 46 7.80 5.10 -0.92
N ASN A 47 7.65 3.81 -0.63
CA ASN A 47 7.64 3.23 0.72
C ASN A 47 8.81 2.26 0.93
N ARG A 48 9.93 2.41 0.20
CA ARG A 48 11.07 1.50 0.32
C ARG A 48 11.63 1.49 1.74
N ASN A 49 11.73 0.30 2.35
CA ASN A 49 12.14 0.12 3.75
C ASN A 49 11.32 0.95 4.76
N GLY A 50 10.17 1.49 4.34
CA GLY A 50 9.28 2.29 5.15
C GLY A 50 8.08 1.48 5.64
N LYS A 51 7.24 2.13 6.43
CA LYS A 51 6.01 1.54 6.96
C LYS A 51 4.83 2.50 6.77
N VAL A 52 3.78 1.99 6.16
CA VAL A 52 2.44 2.60 6.14
C VAL A 52 1.49 1.67 6.89
N SER A 53 0.75 2.19 7.88
CA SER A 53 -0.14 1.34 8.67
C SER A 53 -1.40 2.03 9.18
N ALA A 54 -2.46 1.25 9.31
CA ALA A 54 -3.73 1.64 9.92
C ALA A 54 -4.21 0.52 10.85
N GLN A 55 -4.73 0.86 12.03
CA GLN A 55 -5.44 -0.15 12.85
C GLN A 55 -6.80 -0.50 12.24
N GLY A 56 -7.40 0.41 11.48
CA GLY A 56 -8.63 0.18 10.73
C GLY A 56 -8.35 -0.15 9.25
N GLN A 57 -9.16 0.44 8.37
CA GLN A 57 -9.02 0.34 6.93
C GLN A 57 -7.82 1.15 6.42
N LEU A 58 -7.02 0.56 5.54
CA LEU A 58 -5.97 1.26 4.81
C LEU A 58 -6.32 1.28 3.32
N ALA A 59 -6.58 2.47 2.78
CA ALA A 59 -6.98 2.64 1.39
C ALA A 59 -6.04 3.56 0.62
N VAL A 60 -5.64 3.15 -0.58
CA VAL A 60 -4.89 3.96 -1.55
C VAL A 60 -5.70 4.08 -2.83
N THR A 61 -5.87 5.32 -3.30
CA THR A 61 -6.50 5.62 -4.59
C THR A 61 -5.83 6.83 -5.24
N GLY A 62 -6.22 7.12 -6.47
CA GLY A 62 -5.96 8.41 -7.09
C GLY A 62 -6.66 9.57 -6.37
N THR A 63 -6.47 10.78 -6.88
CA THR A 63 -7.04 11.98 -6.25
C THR A 63 -8.56 12.04 -6.30
N LYS A 64 -9.20 11.35 -7.25
CA LYS A 64 -10.67 11.22 -7.35
C LYS A 64 -11.10 9.77 -7.22
N ASP A 65 -12.37 9.57 -6.89
CA ASP A 65 -12.93 8.23 -6.73
C ASP A 65 -12.89 7.45 -8.05
N GLY A 66 -12.48 6.19 -7.98
CA GLY A 66 -12.26 5.35 -9.15
C GLY A 66 -10.93 5.59 -9.89
N GLU A 67 -10.18 6.64 -9.56
CA GLU A 67 -8.83 6.84 -10.10
C GLU A 67 -7.83 5.92 -9.38
N HIS A 68 -6.82 5.47 -10.13
CA HIS A 68 -5.67 4.75 -9.58
C HIS A 68 -4.56 5.74 -9.25
N ALA A 69 -3.78 5.47 -8.20
CA ALA A 69 -2.50 6.13 -8.01
C ALA A 69 -1.50 5.71 -9.12
N GLY A 70 -0.32 6.33 -9.13
CA GLY A 70 0.79 5.95 -9.99
C GLY A 70 1.42 4.60 -9.59
N GLY A 71 2.75 4.51 -9.67
CA GLY A 71 3.50 3.36 -9.18
C GLY A 71 3.68 3.40 -7.67
N ILE A 72 3.57 2.23 -7.03
CA ILE A 72 3.92 2.07 -5.60
C ILE A 72 5.20 1.24 -5.53
N ASN A 73 6.26 1.80 -4.94
CA ASN A 73 7.47 1.06 -4.60
C ASN A 73 7.47 0.71 -3.12
N ASN A 74 7.27 -0.57 -2.81
CA ASN A 74 7.26 -1.14 -1.47
C ASN A 74 8.45 -2.11 -1.27
N ALA A 75 9.55 -1.96 -2.01
CA ALA A 75 10.69 -2.87 -1.85
C ALA A 75 11.28 -2.79 -0.42
N GLY A 76 11.28 -3.93 0.28
CA GLY A 76 11.64 -4.01 1.71
C GLY A 76 10.72 -3.22 2.66
N GLY A 77 9.64 -2.64 2.15
CA GLY A 77 8.67 -1.83 2.90
C GLY A 77 7.47 -2.62 3.40
N GLN A 78 6.61 -1.97 4.17
CA GLN A 78 5.45 -2.59 4.80
C GLN A 78 4.18 -1.75 4.64
N TRP A 79 3.08 -2.42 4.26
CA TRP A 79 1.71 -1.92 4.31
C TRP A 79 0.89 -2.84 5.21
N LEU A 80 0.40 -2.31 6.33
CA LEU A 80 -0.25 -3.11 7.37
C LEU A 80 -1.63 -2.53 7.71
N ALA A 81 -2.68 -3.34 7.57
CA ALA A 81 -4.04 -3.00 7.97
C ALA A 81 -4.55 -3.93 9.06
N GLY A 82 -5.11 -3.36 10.14
CA GLY A 82 -5.80 -4.12 11.18
C GLY A 82 -7.20 -4.57 10.79
N GLU A 83 -7.79 -3.95 9.76
CA GLU A 83 -9.02 -4.42 9.13
C GLU A 83 -8.71 -4.84 7.69
N GLY A 84 -9.10 -4.04 6.70
CA GLY A 84 -8.86 -4.31 5.28
C GLY A 84 -7.80 -3.42 4.64
N LEU A 85 -7.13 -3.97 3.63
CA LEU A 85 -6.18 -3.24 2.80
C LEU A 85 -6.72 -3.15 1.37
N THR A 86 -6.95 -1.93 0.89
CA THR A 86 -7.34 -1.67 -0.50
C THR A 86 -6.31 -0.79 -1.20
N ILE A 87 -5.78 -1.26 -2.32
CA ILE A 87 -4.83 -0.50 -3.15
C ILE A 87 -5.36 -0.43 -4.58
N ALA A 88 -5.61 0.79 -5.08
CA ALA A 88 -5.86 1.07 -6.48
C ALA A 88 -4.69 1.90 -7.05
N ALA A 89 -3.86 1.29 -7.89
CA ALA A 89 -2.62 1.88 -8.41
C ALA A 89 -2.29 1.38 -9.82
N ARG A 90 -1.41 2.07 -10.55
CA ARG A 90 -0.96 1.57 -11.86
C ARG A 90 -0.20 0.25 -11.69
N ALA A 91 0.88 0.29 -10.92
CA ALA A 91 1.73 -0.85 -10.68
C ALA A 91 2.23 -0.86 -9.23
N LEU A 92 2.57 -2.04 -8.71
CA LEU A 92 3.09 -2.20 -7.36
C LEU A 92 4.32 -3.11 -7.38
N ASP A 93 5.42 -2.61 -6.83
CA ASP A 93 6.65 -3.38 -6.57
C ASP A 93 6.74 -3.71 -5.08
N ASN A 94 6.45 -4.96 -4.73
CA ASN A 94 6.54 -5.52 -3.38
C ASN A 94 7.77 -6.41 -3.20
N ALA A 95 8.83 -6.19 -3.99
CA ALA A 95 9.98 -7.09 -3.98
C ALA A 95 10.88 -6.93 -2.73
N GLN A 96 11.97 -7.72 -2.69
CA GLN A 96 13.05 -7.56 -1.70
C GLN A 96 12.55 -7.63 -0.24
N GLY A 97 11.66 -8.58 0.07
CA GLY A 97 11.08 -8.72 1.40
C GLY A 97 9.95 -7.74 1.71
N GLY A 98 9.42 -7.03 0.70
CA GLY A 98 8.23 -6.20 0.85
C GLY A 98 7.03 -7.00 1.39
N LEU A 99 6.22 -6.35 2.22
CA LEU A 99 5.03 -6.94 2.84
C LEU A 99 3.79 -6.08 2.61
N LEU A 100 2.75 -6.71 2.08
CA LEU A 100 1.38 -6.22 2.13
C LEU A 100 0.56 -7.17 3.01
N TYR A 101 -0.04 -6.65 4.06
CA TYR A 101 -0.78 -7.44 5.04
C TYR A 101 -2.09 -6.77 5.46
N SER A 102 -3.16 -7.57 5.52
CA SER A 102 -4.41 -7.23 6.23
C SER A 102 -4.83 -8.35 7.15
N GLN A 103 -5.37 -8.00 8.33
CA GLN A 103 -5.98 -9.01 9.22
C GLN A 103 -7.28 -9.56 8.64
N LYS A 104 -8.02 -8.77 7.85
CA LYS A 104 -9.22 -9.19 7.12
C LYS A 104 -8.96 -9.14 5.62
N GLN A 105 -9.89 -8.59 4.85
CA GLN A 105 -9.87 -8.63 3.39
C GLN A 105 -8.78 -7.75 2.78
N GLN A 106 -8.23 -8.22 1.66
CA GLN A 106 -7.27 -7.49 0.86
C GLN A 106 -7.75 -7.36 -0.57
N ARG A 107 -7.73 -6.13 -1.11
CA ARG A 107 -8.04 -5.85 -2.52
C ARG A 107 -6.90 -5.10 -3.18
N LEU A 108 -6.30 -5.71 -4.19
CA LEU A 108 -5.29 -5.09 -5.05
C LEU A 108 -5.89 -4.91 -6.44
N ALA A 109 -6.20 -3.68 -6.80
CA ALA A 109 -6.68 -3.29 -8.12
C ALA A 109 -5.56 -2.56 -8.87
N LEU A 110 -4.85 -3.29 -9.71
CA LEU A 110 -3.68 -2.80 -10.43
C LEU A 110 -3.97 -2.77 -11.92
N SER A 111 -3.82 -1.60 -12.54
CA SER A 111 -4.13 -1.47 -13.97
C SER A 111 -3.02 -1.98 -14.90
N ASP A 112 -1.85 -2.31 -14.35
CA ASP A 112 -0.67 -2.81 -15.05
C ASP A 112 -0.10 -4.07 -14.35
N ALA A 113 0.79 -3.91 -13.37
CA ALA A 113 1.62 -5.01 -12.88
C ALA A 113 1.71 -5.11 -11.35
N LEU A 114 1.78 -6.35 -10.85
CA LEU A 114 2.30 -6.67 -9.52
C LEU A 114 3.65 -7.38 -9.66
N ASN A 115 4.72 -6.80 -9.11
CA ASN A 115 5.97 -7.50 -8.86
C ASN A 115 6.08 -7.86 -7.38
N ASN A 116 5.90 -9.13 -7.04
CA ASN A 116 6.03 -9.68 -5.69
C ASN A 116 7.24 -10.61 -5.56
N ARG A 117 8.33 -10.38 -6.31
CA ARG A 117 9.52 -11.22 -6.26
C ARG A 117 10.19 -11.16 -4.89
N ASP A 118 10.35 -12.31 -4.23
CA ASP A 118 10.87 -12.40 -2.85
C ASP A 118 10.05 -11.55 -1.84
N GLY A 119 8.79 -11.26 -2.17
CA GLY A 119 7.86 -10.45 -1.38
C GLY A 119 6.71 -11.28 -0.79
N LYS A 120 5.87 -10.62 0.02
CA LYS A 120 4.71 -11.24 0.67
C LYS A 120 3.45 -10.40 0.52
N VAL A 121 2.39 -11.05 0.05
CA VAL A 121 1.01 -10.53 0.06
C VAL A 121 0.20 -11.50 0.92
N GLN A 122 -0.38 -11.02 2.02
CA GLN A 122 -1.03 -11.86 3.02
C GLN A 122 -2.34 -11.24 3.50
N SER A 123 -3.44 -11.94 3.24
CA SER A 123 -4.78 -11.57 3.67
C SER A 123 -5.31 -12.59 4.67
N GLY A 124 -5.80 -12.13 5.82
CA GLY A 124 -6.44 -13.00 6.82
C GLY A 124 -7.87 -13.42 6.47
N GLU A 125 -8.49 -12.76 5.48
CA GLU A 125 -9.72 -13.20 4.82
C GLU A 125 -9.52 -13.19 3.29
N ALA A 126 -10.59 -13.00 2.52
CA ALA A 126 -10.57 -12.97 1.07
C ALA A 126 -9.52 -12.00 0.50
N LEU A 127 -8.69 -12.53 -0.41
CA LEU A 127 -7.79 -11.76 -1.25
C LEU A 127 -8.39 -11.64 -2.65
N GLN A 128 -8.58 -10.40 -3.12
CA GLN A 128 -8.86 -10.09 -4.52
C GLN A 128 -7.65 -9.39 -5.14
N LEU A 129 -7.13 -9.94 -6.24
CA LEU A 129 -6.00 -9.39 -6.99
C LEU A 129 -6.38 -9.28 -8.47
N ASP A 130 -6.50 -8.04 -8.94
CA ASP A 130 -6.66 -7.70 -10.35
C ASP A 130 -5.35 -7.05 -10.83
N ALA A 131 -4.65 -7.66 -11.80
CA ALA A 131 -3.44 -7.12 -12.44
C ALA A 131 -3.31 -7.69 -13.87
N GLN A 132 -2.73 -6.94 -14.80
CA GLN A 132 -2.44 -7.47 -16.15
C GLN A 132 -1.27 -8.45 -16.14
N THR A 133 -0.27 -8.17 -15.30
CA THR A 133 0.89 -9.04 -15.13
C THR A 133 1.21 -9.27 -13.66
N LEU A 134 1.66 -10.48 -13.35
CA LEU A 134 2.05 -10.90 -12.02
C LEU A 134 3.40 -11.60 -12.08
N ASN A 135 4.40 -11.06 -11.38
CA ASN A 135 5.64 -11.75 -11.09
C ASN A 135 5.71 -12.11 -9.61
N ASN A 136 5.62 -13.40 -9.29
CA ASN A 136 5.70 -13.91 -7.92
C ASN A 136 6.88 -14.87 -7.72
N ALA A 137 7.98 -14.70 -8.45
CA ALA A 137 9.14 -15.57 -8.30
C ALA A 137 9.73 -15.47 -6.87
N GLY A 138 9.84 -16.59 -6.16
CA GLY A 138 10.35 -16.59 -4.77
C GLY A 138 9.45 -15.89 -3.74
N GLY A 139 8.32 -15.31 -4.18
CA GLY A 139 7.37 -14.61 -3.32
C GLY A 139 6.20 -15.48 -2.88
N THR A 140 5.44 -15.00 -1.90
CA THR A 140 4.22 -15.64 -1.42
C THR A 140 3.02 -14.72 -1.57
N ILE A 141 1.92 -15.29 -2.08
CA ILE A 141 0.61 -14.64 -2.12
C ILE A 141 -0.35 -15.61 -1.47
N ASP A 142 -0.94 -15.21 -0.35
CA ASP A 142 -1.81 -16.04 0.47
C ASP A 142 -3.05 -15.26 0.91
N GLY A 143 -4.21 -15.89 0.81
CA GLY A 143 -5.48 -15.36 1.25
C GLY A 143 -6.24 -16.44 1.99
N GLN A 144 -6.58 -16.19 3.24
CA GLN A 144 -7.28 -17.17 4.07
C GLN A 144 -8.80 -17.05 3.85
N GLN A 145 -9.51 -18.18 3.87
CA GLN A 145 -10.97 -18.22 3.81
C GLN A 145 -11.52 -18.85 5.09
#